data_AF-A0A6C0C6V4-F1
#
_entry.id   AF-A0A6C0C6V4-F1
#
_cell.length_a   1.000
_cell.length_b   1.000
_cell.length_c   1.000
_cell.angle_alpha   90.00
_cell.angle_beta   90.00
_cell.angle_gamma   90.00
#
_symmetry.space_group_name_H-M   'P 1'
#
loop_
_entity.id
_entity.type
_entity.pdbx_description
1 polymer ?
#
loop_
_entity_poly.entity_id
_entity_poly.type
_entity_poly.pdbx_seq_one_letter_code
_entity_poly.pdbx_strand_id
1 'polypeptide(L)'
;MNIQNLSSLPPYLNKFVGNNSAQLNDIYMEARENIGPGILSFKCSESQNRVDVKYMPDQEILQSMDIEALEGLKRQAKQNGDKKIYLIEDMEKSSMFIVYI
;
A
#
# COMPACT_ATOMS: atom_id res chain seq x y z
N MET A 1 -16.90 -3.23 -2.20
CA MET A 1 -15.50 -3.38 -1.75
C MET A 1 -15.41 -2.71 -0.38
N ASN A 2 -15.02 -3.42 0.69
CA ASN A 2 -15.03 -2.87 2.05
C ASN A 2 -13.59 -2.55 2.45
N ILE A 3 -13.19 -1.28 2.35
CA ILE A 3 -11.84 -0.82 2.68
C ILE A 3 -11.79 -0.61 4.20
N GLN A 4 -10.99 -1.42 4.90
CA GLN A 4 -10.80 -1.29 6.34
C GLN A 4 -9.51 -0.51 6.63
N ASN A 5 -9.62 0.55 7.44
CA ASN A 5 -8.47 1.26 7.99
C ASN A 5 -7.94 0.46 9.17
N LEU A 6 -6.86 -0.29 8.97
CA LEU A 6 -6.19 -1.00 10.05
C LEU A 6 -5.14 -0.09 10.69
N SER A 7 -5.17 0.01 12.03
CA SER A 7 -4.11 0.64 12.80
C SER A 7 -2.84 -0.22 12.88
N SER A 8 -2.92 -1.51 12.52
CA SER A 8 -1.80 -2.44 12.51
C SER A 8 -1.94 -3.53 11.44
N LEU A 9 -0.80 -3.90 10.85
CA LEU A 9 -0.71 -5.00 9.89
C LEU A 9 -0.92 -6.36 10.59
N PRO A 10 -1.52 -7.36 9.92
CA PRO A 10 -1.44 -8.75 10.34
C PRO A 10 0.02 -9.14 10.66
N PRO A 11 0.28 -10.01 11.66
CA PRO A 11 1.64 -10.31 12.12
C PRO A 11 2.61 -10.75 11.00
N TYR A 12 2.13 -11.53 10.03
CA TYR A 12 2.94 -11.99 8.90
C TYR A 12 3.36 -10.83 7.98
N LEU A 13 2.45 -9.89 7.69
CA LEU A 13 2.74 -8.69 6.91
C LEU A 13 3.60 -7.70 7.66
N ASN A 14 3.37 -7.54 8.96
CA ASN A 14 4.22 -6.69 9.78
C ASN A 14 5.68 -7.18 9.76
N LYS A 15 5.88 -8.50 9.85
CA LYS A 15 7.21 -9.11 9.72
C LYS A 15 7.81 -8.92 8.33
N PHE A 16 7.02 -9.12 7.27
CA PHE A 16 7.46 -8.89 5.89
C PHE A 16 7.89 -7.44 5.66
N VAL A 17 7.03 -6.47 6.02
CA VAL A 17 7.31 -5.05 5.85
C VAL A 17 8.51 -4.61 6.69
N GLY A 18 8.60 -5.06 7.94
CA GLY A 18 9.75 -4.76 8.80
C GLY A 18 11.07 -5.26 8.22
N ASN A 19 11.10 -6.52 7.79
CA ASN A 19 12.31 -7.16 7.27
C ASN A 19 12.77 -6.58 5.91
N ASN A 20 11.83 -6.08 5.11
CA ASN A 20 12.11 -5.57 3.75
C ASN A 20 11.99 -4.04 3.64
N SER A 21 11.90 -3.33 4.77
CA SER A 21 11.59 -1.89 4.81
C SER A 21 12.51 -1.03 3.93
N ALA A 22 13.82 -1.29 3.93
CA ALA A 22 14.78 -0.58 3.09
C ALA A 22 14.50 -0.81 1.59
N GLN A 23 14.35 -2.07 1.17
CA GLN A 23 14.08 -2.41 -0.23
C GLN A 23 12.73 -1.85 -0.71
N LEU A 24 11.70 -1.91 0.13
CA LEU A 24 10.40 -1.30 -0.17
C LEU A 24 10.51 0.21 -0.34
N ASN A 25 11.32 0.87 0.50
CA ASN A 25 11.60 2.29 0.35
C ASN A 25 12.34 2.60 -0.95
N ASP A 26 13.33 1.80 -1.32
CA ASP A 26 14.10 1.98 -2.56
C ASP A 26 13.19 1.85 -3.79
N ILE A 27 12.37 0.79 -3.85
CA ILE A 27 11.37 0.60 -4.92
C ILE A 27 10.43 1.80 -5.01
N TYR A 28 9.94 2.29 -3.86
CA TYR A 28 9.04 3.44 -3.82
C TYR A 28 9.70 4.71 -4.34
N MET A 29 10.92 5.01 -3.89
CA MET A 29 11.64 6.23 -4.26
C MET A 29 12.00 6.22 -5.75
N GLU A 30 12.57 5.12 -6.24
CA GLU A 30 12.94 4.97 -7.65
C GLU A 30 11.71 5.09 -8.56
N ALA A 31 10.62 4.39 -8.25
CA ALA A 31 9.40 4.45 -9.05
C ALA A 31 8.74 5.83 -8.99
N ARG A 32 8.74 6.49 -7.81
CA ARG A 32 8.18 7.84 -7.66
C ARG A 32 8.94 8.87 -8.49
N GLU A 33 10.27 8.77 -8.56
CA GLU A 33 11.10 9.68 -9.36
C GLU A 33 10.89 9.50 -10.86
N ASN A 34 10.74 8.24 -11.31
CA ASN A 34 10.63 7.93 -12.75
C ASN A 34 9.20 8.00 -13.30
N ILE A 35 8.19 7.67 -12.49
CA ILE A 35 6.79 7.50 -12.94
C ILE A 35 5.87 8.62 -12.41
N GLY A 36 6.25 9.26 -11.29
CA GLY A 36 5.44 10.29 -10.63
C GLY A 36 4.72 9.76 -9.37
N PRO A 37 3.67 10.44 -8.88
CA PRO A 37 3.03 10.09 -7.62
C PRO A 37 2.26 8.76 -7.70
N GLY A 38 2.27 8.03 -6.59
CA GLY A 38 1.68 6.71 -6.47
C GLY A 38 1.91 6.11 -5.09
N ILE A 39 1.50 4.84 -4.95
CA ILE A 39 1.55 4.07 -3.69
C ILE A 39 2.16 2.70 -3.94
N LEU A 40 2.62 2.03 -2.88
CA LEU A 40 2.96 0.61 -2.98
C LEU A 40 1.71 -0.24 -2.74
N SER A 41 1.50 -1.21 -3.61
CA SER A 41 0.45 -2.21 -3.53
C SER A 41 1.07 -3.57 -3.24
N PHE A 42 0.44 -4.30 -2.32
CA PHE A 42 0.86 -5.61 -1.84
C PHE A 42 -0.25 -6.60 -2.08
N LYS A 43 0.03 -7.69 -2.79
CA LYS A 43 -0.90 -8.80 -2.95
C LYS A 43 -0.38 -9.99 -2.16
N CYS A 44 -1.15 -10.42 -1.18
CA CYS A 44 -0.70 -11.31 -0.13
C CYS A 44 -1.47 -12.63 -0.17
N SER A 45 -0.74 -13.75 -0.09
CA SER A 45 -1.29 -15.10 0.06
C SER A 45 -0.50 -15.86 1.11
N GLU A 46 -1.14 -16.14 2.25
CA GLU A 46 -0.51 -16.84 3.37
C GLU A 46 -0.28 -18.32 3.05
N SER A 47 -1.24 -18.99 2.41
CA SER A 47 -1.15 -20.37 1.93
C SER A 47 -0.01 -20.59 0.94
N GLN A 48 0.32 -19.59 0.13
CA GLN A 48 1.45 -19.63 -0.79
C GLN A 48 2.73 -19.03 -0.19
N ASN A 49 2.67 -18.50 1.02
CA ASN A 49 3.74 -17.74 1.67
C ASN A 49 4.38 -16.70 0.72
N ARG A 50 3.51 -15.98 -0.01
CA ARG A 50 3.91 -15.07 -1.09
C ARG A 50 3.31 -13.69 -0.87
N VAL A 51 4.16 -12.68 -1.06
CA VAL A 51 3.77 -11.27 -1.10
C VAL A 51 4.34 -10.67 -2.38
N ASP A 52 3.45 -10.32 -3.31
CA ASP A 52 3.83 -9.57 -4.51
C ASP A 52 3.76 -8.08 -4.19
N VAL A 53 4.81 -7.33 -4.55
CA VAL A 53 4.90 -5.89 -4.32
C VAL A 53 4.95 -5.18 -5.67
N LYS A 54 4.10 -4.18 -5.86
CA LYS A 54 4.04 -3.36 -7.07
C LYS A 54 3.91 -1.88 -6.72
N TYR A 55 4.62 -1.02 -7.45
CA TYR A 55 4.31 0.40 -7.44
C TYR A 55 3.10 0.68 -8.33
N MET A 56 2.06 1.30 -7.76
CA MET A 56 0.86 1.74 -8.48
C MET A 56 0.86 3.26 -8.60
N PRO A 57 1.06 3.82 -9.80
CA PRO A 57 0.90 5.25 -10.04
C PRO A 57 -0.55 5.67 -9.82
N ASP A 58 -0.76 6.94 -9.46
CA ASP A 58 -2.10 7.49 -9.25
C ASP A 58 -3.06 7.20 -10.39
N GLN A 59 -2.59 7.32 -11.64
CA GLN A 59 -3.40 7.05 -12.83
C GLN A 59 -3.95 5.63 -12.87
N GLU A 60 -3.20 4.64 -12.36
CA GLU A 60 -3.65 3.26 -12.26
C GLU A 60 -4.66 3.09 -11.12
N ILE A 61 -4.42 3.73 -9.97
CA ILE A 61 -5.32 3.70 -8.81
C ILE A 61 -6.69 4.28 -9.19
N LEU A 62 -6.71 5.39 -9.93
CA LEU A 62 -7.91 6.09 -10.37
C LEU A 62 -8.80 5.27 -11.33
N GLN A 63 -8.30 4.15 -11.85
CA GLN A 63 -9.15 3.19 -12.60
C GLN A 63 -10.09 2.40 -11.70
N SER A 64 -9.81 2.36 -10.39
CA SER A 64 -10.49 1.52 -9.41
C SER A 64 -10.99 2.29 -8.18
N MET A 65 -10.55 3.53 -7.99
CA MET A 65 -10.86 4.38 -6.83
C MET A 65 -11.16 5.80 -7.29
N ASP A 66 -12.19 6.43 -6.71
CA ASP A 66 -12.52 7.82 -6.99
C ASP A 66 -11.39 8.78 -6.57
N ILE A 67 -11.22 9.86 -7.35
CA ILE A 67 -10.17 10.86 -7.11
C ILE A 67 -10.28 11.49 -5.72
N GLU A 68 -11.50 11.79 -5.26
CA GLU A 68 -11.73 12.37 -3.93
C GLU A 68 -11.29 11.43 -2.81
N ALA A 69 -11.51 10.13 -2.98
CA ALA A 69 -11.07 9.12 -2.02
C ALA A 69 -9.53 9.04 -1.99
N LEU A 70 -8.88 9.00 -3.15
CA LEU A 70 -7.42 8.97 -3.25
C LEU A 70 -6.78 10.23 -2.61
N GLU A 71 -7.33 11.41 -2.90
CA GLU A 71 -6.88 12.66 -2.28
C GLU A 71 -7.10 12.66 -0.77
N GLY A 72 -8.21 12.10 -0.29
CA GLY A 72 -8.49 11.92 1.14
C GLY A 72 -7.41 11.11 1.84
N LEU A 73 -7.01 9.98 1.25
CA LEU A 73 -5.93 9.12 1.77
C LEU A 73 -4.60 9.87 1.83
N LYS A 74 -4.23 10.57 0.75
CA LYS A 74 -2.99 11.36 0.69
C LYS A 74 -2.98 12.50 1.70
N ARG A 75 -4.12 13.16 1.90
CA ARG A 75 -4.27 14.20 2.91
C ARG A 75 -4.08 13.64 4.31
N GLN A 76 -4.68 12.50 4.61
CA GLN A 76 -4.51 11.82 5.89
C GLN A 76 -3.05 11.39 6.11
N ALA A 77 -2.39 10.87 5.09
CA ALA A 77 -0.96 10.51 5.16
C ALA A 77 -0.08 11.72 5.47
N LYS A 78 -0.34 12.86 4.80
CA LYS A 78 0.38 14.12 5.00
C LYS A 78 0.15 14.71 6.40
N GLN A 79 -1.09 14.69 6.89
CA GLN A 79 -1.44 15.16 8.23
C GLN A 79 -0.78 14.31 9.35
N ASN A 80 -0.48 13.05 9.07
CA ASN A 80 0.13 12.13 10.03
C ASN A 80 1.67 12.03 9.91
N GLY A 81 2.32 13.08 9.38
CA GLY A 81 3.78 13.16 9.31
C GLY A 81 4.39 12.71 7.98
N ASP A 82 3.67 12.93 6.87
CA ASP A 82 4.11 12.58 5.51
C ASP A 82 4.41 11.07 5.32
N LYS A 83 3.50 10.25 5.86
CA LYS A 83 3.60 8.79 5.80
C LYS A 83 3.44 8.25 4.38
N LYS A 84 4.06 7.10 4.11
CA LYS A 84 3.80 6.33 2.89
C LYS A 84 2.47 5.60 3.01
N ILE A 85 1.79 5.42 1.88
CA ILE A 85 0.53 4.69 1.82
C ILE A 85 0.81 3.33 1.21
N TYR A 86 0.44 2.26 1.91
CA TYR A 86 0.44 0.89 1.41
C TYR A 86 -1.01 0.43 1.20
N LEU A 87 -1.29 -0.07 0.01
CA LEU A 87 -2.53 -0.77 -0.32
C LEU A 87 -2.27 -2.27 -0.25
N ILE A 88 -3.06 -3.00 0.52
CA ILE A 88 -2.82 -4.43 0.78
C ILE A 88 -4.06 -5.21 0.42
N GLU A 89 -3.93 -6.12 -0.53
CA GLU A 89 -4.94 -7.09 -0.93
C GLU A 89 -4.59 -8.46 -0.31
N ASP A 90 -5.41 -8.93 0.63
CA ASP A 90 -5.33 -10.29 1.18
C ASP A 90 -6.23 -11.20 0.34
N MET A 91 -5.60 -12.09 -0.42
CA MET A 91 -6.26 -12.98 -1.38
C MET A 91 -7.14 -14.03 -0.71
N GLU A 92 -6.83 -14.41 0.52
CA GLU A 92 -7.54 -15.48 1.21
C GLU A 92 -8.78 -14.95 1.91
N LYS A 93 -8.68 -13.73 2.41
CA LYS A 93 -9.80 -13.04 3.08
C LYS A 93 -10.65 -12.22 2.11
N SER A 94 -10.27 -12.17 0.82
CA SER A 94 -10.90 -11.33 -0.20
C SER A 94 -11.12 -9.89 0.29
N SER A 95 -10.11 -9.34 0.96
CA SER A 95 -10.19 -8.09 1.71
C SER A 95 -9.04 -7.15 1.35
N MET A 96 -9.33 -5.84 1.37
CA MET A 96 -8.37 -4.80 1.05
C MET A 96 -8.20 -3.84 2.22
N PHE A 97 -6.96 -3.48 2.50
CA PHE A 97 -6.56 -2.62 3.62
C PHE A 97 -5.68 -1.48 3.13
N ILE A 98 -5.78 -0.35 3.81
CA ILE A 98 -4.88 0.79 3.60
C ILE A 98 -4.11 1.03 4.89
N VAL A 99 -2.79 1.18 4.77
CA VAL A 99 -1.89 1.35 5.90
C VAL A 99 -0.98 2.55 5.67
N TYR A 100 -0.79 3.34 6.71
CA TYR A 100 0.09 4.51 6.73
C TYR A 100 1.38 4.16 7.47
N ILE A 101 2.51 4.10 6.75
CA ILE A 101 3.84 3.76 7.27
C ILE A 101 4.71 5.01 7.39
#